data_AF-A0A6G7VD60-F1
#
_entry.id   AF-A0A6G7VD60-F1
#
_cell.length_a   1.000
_cell.length_b   1.000
_cell.length_c   1.000
_cell.angle_alpha   90.00
_cell.angle_beta   90.00
_cell.angle_gamma   90.00
#
_symmetry.space_group_name_H-M   'P 1'
#
loop_
_entity.id
_entity.type
_entity.pdbx_description
1 polymer ?
#
loop_
_entity_poly.entity_id
_entity_poly.type
_entity_poly.pdbx_seq_one_letter_code
_entity_poly.pdbx_strand_id
1 'polypeptide(L)'
;MKPLVWLVGLLAVGMVLVAEPKDCPPLLDLEIRRLASDERINLCEQYRGQVILVVNTASRCGFTPQYDALERLYRTYKDRGLVVLGFPSNNFANQEPGSEREIQDFCRLTYAVEFPMFEKVSVKPGKAAPLFERLAQAGAPYPQWNFFKYLIDRDGRLVAHYPSQTPPDSPQIIQAIEALL
;
A
#
# COMPACT_ATOMS: atom_id res chain seq x y z
N MET A 1 45.13 38.03 50.61
CA MET A 1 43.67 37.84 50.64
C MET A 1 43.13 38.04 49.22
N LYS A 2 42.87 36.93 48.50
CA LYS A 2 42.08 36.88 47.24
C LYS A 2 40.61 36.58 47.64
N PRO A 3 39.52 36.81 46.88
CA PRO A 3 39.41 36.73 45.40
C PRO A 3 38.41 37.77 44.81
N LEU A 4 38.03 37.80 43.52
CA LEU A 4 36.95 36.99 42.94
C LEU A 4 36.82 37.35 41.44
N VAL A 5 36.96 36.35 40.58
CA VAL A 5 36.73 36.44 39.13
C VAL A 5 35.32 35.90 38.86
N TRP A 6 34.47 36.70 38.21
CA TRP A 6 33.13 36.28 37.79
C TRP A 6 33.21 35.59 36.43
N LEU A 7 32.96 34.27 36.42
CA LEU A 7 32.74 33.49 35.21
C LEU A 7 31.26 33.61 34.80
N VAL A 8 31.00 34.24 33.65
CA VAL A 8 29.69 34.21 32.99
C VAL A 8 29.58 32.91 32.21
N GLY A 9 28.81 31.96 32.73
CA GLY A 9 28.49 30.71 32.03
C GLY A 9 27.40 30.92 31.00
N LEU A 10 27.72 30.76 29.72
CA LEU A 10 26.72 30.64 28.65
C LEU A 10 26.05 29.26 28.76
N LEU A 11 24.79 29.24 29.20
CA LEU A 11 23.91 28.07 29.08
C LEU A 11 23.44 27.97 27.62
N ALA A 12 24.05 27.07 26.86
CA ALA A 12 23.53 26.65 25.56
C ALA A 12 22.29 25.77 25.79
N VAL A 13 21.11 26.35 25.59
CA VAL A 13 19.84 25.59 25.57
C VAL A 13 19.80 24.82 24.25
N GLY A 14 20.10 23.51 24.32
CA GLY A 14 19.96 22.60 23.19
C GLY A 14 18.50 22.48 22.78
N MET A 15 18.18 22.90 21.56
CA MET A 15 16.85 22.75 20.97
C MET A 15 16.64 21.27 20.64
N VAL A 16 15.90 20.56 21.49
CA VAL A 16 15.48 19.19 21.20
C VAL A 16 14.35 19.26 20.18
N LEU A 17 14.65 18.88 18.94
CA LEU A 17 13.63 18.64 17.92
C LEU A 17 12.85 17.39 18.32
N VAL A 18 11.71 17.58 18.98
CA VAL A 18 10.74 16.51 19.17
C VAL A 18 10.03 16.33 17.84
N ALA A 19 10.29 15.22 17.15
CA ALA A 19 9.51 14.84 15.98
C ALA A 19 8.07 14.60 16.42
N GLU A 20 7.11 15.31 15.82
CA GLU A 20 5.69 15.08 16.11
C GLU A 20 5.33 13.63 15.75
N PRO A 21 4.48 12.95 16.56
CA PRO A 21 3.93 11.68 16.14
C PRO A 21 3.13 11.96 14.86
N LYS A 22 3.62 11.49 13.71
CA LYS A 22 2.81 11.43 12.50
C LYS A 22 1.65 10.48 12.80
N ASP A 23 0.52 11.06 13.18
CA ASP A 23 -0.74 10.33 13.41
C ASP A 23 -1.04 9.42 12.22
N CYS A 24 -1.75 8.32 12.48
CA CYS A 24 -2.10 7.39 11.44
C CYS A 24 -2.95 8.09 10.35
N PRO A 25 -2.50 8.09 9.08
CA PRO A 25 -3.27 8.73 8.03
C PRO A 25 -4.61 8.02 7.90
N PRO A 26 -5.74 8.76 7.86
CA PRO A 26 -7.07 8.16 7.81
C PRO A 26 -7.25 7.20 6.65
N LEU A 27 -6.51 7.31 5.55
CA LEU A 27 -6.60 6.33 4.46
C LEU A 27 -6.14 4.92 4.88
N LEU A 28 -5.13 4.82 5.76
CA LEU A 28 -4.48 3.57 6.14
C LEU A 28 -4.89 3.06 7.53
N ASP A 29 -5.59 3.84 8.35
CA ASP A 29 -6.02 3.39 9.67
C ASP A 29 -7.20 2.40 9.62
N LEU A 30 -6.89 1.18 9.18
CA LEU A 30 -7.82 0.09 8.89
C LEU A 30 -7.22 -1.23 9.32
N GLU A 31 -7.99 -2.01 10.08
CA GLU A 31 -7.69 -3.42 10.32
C GLU A 31 -8.18 -4.28 9.15
N ILE A 32 -7.28 -5.11 8.60
CA ILE A 32 -7.57 -6.00 7.49
C ILE A 32 -6.94 -7.37 7.77
N ARG A 33 -7.66 -8.44 7.41
CA ARG A 33 -7.16 -9.81 7.55
C ARG A 33 -6.25 -10.20 6.40
N ARG A 34 -5.17 -10.93 6.69
CA ARG A 34 -4.29 -11.51 5.67
C ARG A 34 -5.01 -12.63 4.90
N LEU A 35 -4.65 -12.81 3.63
CA LEU A 35 -5.24 -13.84 2.78
C LEU A 35 -5.03 -15.24 3.38
N ALA A 36 -6.12 -16.00 3.51
CA ALA A 36 -6.11 -17.38 4.02
C ALA A 36 -5.48 -17.53 5.43
N SER A 37 -5.63 -16.50 6.27
CA SER A 37 -5.19 -16.47 7.66
C SER A 37 -6.26 -15.83 8.54
N ASP A 38 -6.19 -16.08 9.85
CA ASP A 38 -6.98 -15.36 10.87
C ASP A 38 -6.25 -14.11 11.39
N GLU A 39 -4.99 -13.91 11.02
CA GLU A 39 -4.19 -12.75 11.39
C GLU A 39 -4.76 -11.46 10.78
N ARG A 40 -5.05 -10.49 11.65
CA ARG A 40 -5.41 -9.12 11.27
C ARG A 40 -4.24 -8.19 11.54
N ILE A 41 -4.04 -7.23 10.65
CA ILE A 41 -3.06 -6.16 10.81
C ILE A 41 -3.74 -4.80 10.58
N ASN A 42 -3.25 -3.76 11.26
CA ASN A 42 -3.58 -2.40 10.90
C ASN A 42 -2.64 -1.92 9.78
N LEU A 43 -3.19 -1.42 8.66
CA LEU A 43 -2.37 -1.01 7.51
C LEU A 43 -1.46 0.19 7.83
N CYS A 44 -1.90 1.13 8.67
CA CYS A 44 -1.07 2.25 9.09
C CYS A 44 0.11 1.76 9.92
N GLU A 45 -0.14 0.96 10.95
CA GLU A 45 0.92 0.45 11.83
C GLU A 45 1.99 -0.32 11.03
N GLN A 46 1.55 -1.10 10.04
CA GLN A 46 2.43 -1.93 9.23
C GLN A 46 3.16 -1.16 8.11
N TYR A 47 2.50 -0.21 7.44
CA TYR A 47 2.99 0.35 6.17
C TYR A 47 3.13 1.87 6.14
N ARG A 48 2.87 2.60 7.24
CA ARG A 48 3.11 4.06 7.28
C ARG A 48 4.56 4.40 6.90
N GLY A 49 4.74 5.51 6.19
CA GLY A 49 6.06 5.93 5.72
C GLY A 49 6.57 5.21 4.47
N GLN A 50 5.83 4.21 3.97
CA GLN A 50 6.12 3.52 2.71
C GLN A 50 5.32 4.14 1.56
N VAL A 51 5.82 3.99 0.34
CA VAL A 51 5.05 4.18 -0.88
C VAL A 51 4.23 2.91 -1.10
N ILE A 52 2.92 3.03 -1.27
CA ILE A 52 2.02 1.86 -1.32
C ILE A 52 1.32 1.81 -2.66
N LEU A 53 1.46 0.70 -3.38
CA LEU A 53 0.68 0.37 -4.58
C LEU A 53 -0.41 -0.64 -4.23
N VAL A 54 -1.65 -0.17 -4.07
CA VAL A 54 -2.82 -1.02 -3.82
C VAL A 54 -3.37 -1.53 -5.15
N VAL A 55 -3.66 -2.83 -5.25
CA VAL A 55 -4.18 -3.47 -6.47
C VAL A 55 -5.34 -4.41 -6.15
N ASN A 56 -6.49 -4.25 -6.82
CA ASN A 56 -7.52 -5.30 -6.79
C ASN A 56 -7.16 -6.41 -7.79
N THR A 57 -7.06 -7.66 -7.36
CA THR A 57 -6.51 -8.72 -8.21
C THR A 57 -7.53 -9.80 -8.56
N ALA A 58 -7.22 -10.56 -9.61
CA ALA A 58 -7.93 -11.77 -9.97
C ALA A 58 -7.02 -12.81 -10.66
N SER A 59 -7.39 -14.07 -10.58
CA SER A 59 -6.66 -15.28 -10.95
C SER A 59 -7.11 -15.82 -12.30
N ARG A 60 -8.32 -15.46 -12.77
CA ARG A 60 -8.88 -15.91 -14.05
C ARG A 60 -9.24 -14.75 -14.98
N CYS A 61 -8.38 -13.73 -15.03
CA CYS A 61 -8.56 -12.52 -15.82
C CYS A 61 -7.51 -12.42 -16.95
N GLY A 62 -7.84 -11.75 -18.06
CA GLY A 62 -6.86 -11.44 -19.11
C GLY A 62 -5.68 -10.57 -18.63
N PHE A 63 -5.82 -9.88 -17.49
CA PHE A 63 -4.75 -9.10 -16.85
C PHE A 63 -4.00 -9.88 -15.76
N THR A 64 -4.34 -11.14 -15.49
CA THR A 64 -3.66 -11.97 -14.49
C THR A 64 -2.14 -12.06 -14.68
N PRO A 65 -1.58 -12.07 -15.92
CA PRO A 65 -0.13 -11.98 -16.12
C PRO A 65 0.55 -10.73 -15.52
N GLN A 66 -0.20 -9.69 -15.14
CA GLN A 66 0.37 -8.52 -14.46
C GLN A 66 0.94 -8.84 -13.07
N TYR A 67 0.60 -9.99 -12.45
CA TYR A 67 1.27 -10.43 -11.23
C TYR A 67 2.80 -10.48 -11.37
N ASP A 68 3.31 -10.94 -12.51
CA ASP A 68 4.77 -10.98 -12.77
C ASP A 68 5.40 -9.59 -12.71
N ALA A 69 4.74 -8.59 -13.32
CA ALA A 69 5.23 -7.22 -13.31
C ALA A 69 5.11 -6.57 -11.92
N LEU A 70 4.03 -6.85 -11.17
CA LEU A 70 3.87 -6.39 -9.80
C LEU A 70 4.93 -6.99 -8.86
N GLU A 71 5.21 -8.28 -9.00
CA GLU A 71 6.24 -8.96 -8.20
C GLU A 71 7.65 -8.43 -8.53
N ARG A 72 7.98 -8.21 -9.81
CA ARG A 72 9.24 -7.57 -10.20
C ARG A 72 9.37 -6.16 -9.62
N LEU A 73 8.30 -5.38 -9.68
CA LEU A 73 8.25 -4.02 -9.12
C LEU A 73 8.49 -4.06 -7.61
N TYR A 74 7.78 -4.93 -6.90
CA TYR A 74 7.94 -5.11 -5.46
C TYR A 74 9.38 -5.53 -5.10
N ARG A 75 9.93 -6.56 -5.75
CA ARG A 75 11.31 -7.01 -5.51
C ARG A 75 12.34 -5.90 -5.75
N THR A 76 12.16 -5.10 -6.78
CA THR A 76 13.09 -4.02 -7.15
C THR A 76 13.12 -2.90 -6.11
N TYR A 77 11.95 -2.52 -5.58
CA TYR A 77 11.83 -1.29 -4.78
C TYR A 77 11.48 -1.52 -3.30
N LYS A 78 11.24 -2.76 -2.85
CA LYS A 78 10.87 -3.04 -1.44
C LYS A 78 11.87 -2.50 -0.43
N ASP A 79 13.16 -2.68 -0.69
CA ASP A 79 14.22 -2.21 0.21
C ASP A 79 14.39 -0.68 0.18
N ARG A 80 13.79 -0.01 -0.80
CA ARG A 80 13.74 1.46 -0.91
C ARG A 80 12.46 2.05 -0.29
N GLY A 81 11.51 1.21 0.12
CA GLY A 81 10.26 1.61 0.78
C GLY A 81 9.01 1.55 -0.09
N LEU A 82 9.00 0.76 -1.18
CA LEU A 82 7.77 0.41 -1.88
C LEU A 82 7.14 -0.84 -1.25
N VAL A 83 5.81 -0.85 -1.10
CA VAL A 83 5.05 -2.09 -0.89
C VAL A 83 3.90 -2.19 -1.88
N VAL A 84 3.69 -3.39 -2.42
CA VAL A 84 2.51 -3.72 -3.22
C VAL A 84 1.52 -4.45 -2.32
N LEU A 85 0.25 -4.04 -2.30
CA LEU A 85 -0.80 -4.68 -1.50
C LEU A 85 -1.89 -5.23 -2.43
N GLY A 86 -2.03 -6.56 -2.46
CA GLY A 86 -3.01 -7.24 -3.32
C GLY A 86 -4.31 -7.58 -2.59
N PHE A 87 -5.43 -7.24 -3.23
CA PHE A 87 -6.78 -7.46 -2.73
C PHE A 87 -7.60 -8.27 -3.75
N PRO A 88 -7.69 -9.61 -3.61
CA PRO A 88 -8.49 -10.42 -4.50
C PRO A 88 -9.95 -9.96 -4.50
N SER A 89 -10.58 -9.90 -5.67
CA SER A 89 -12.00 -9.52 -5.77
C SER A 89 -12.74 -10.29 -6.84
N ASN A 90 -13.90 -10.84 -6.47
CA ASN A 90 -14.76 -11.57 -7.40
C ASN A 90 -15.82 -10.69 -8.07
N ASN A 91 -15.67 -9.36 -8.04
CA ASN A 91 -16.71 -8.43 -8.51
C ASN A 91 -16.81 -8.30 -10.04
N PHE A 92 -15.79 -8.73 -10.77
CA PHE A 92 -15.70 -8.55 -12.23
C PHE A 92 -15.70 -9.90 -12.92
N ALA A 93 -16.79 -10.19 -13.65
CA ALA A 93 -16.98 -11.39 -14.46
C ALA A 93 -16.71 -12.73 -13.74
N ASN A 94 -16.92 -12.80 -12.42
CA ASN A 94 -16.70 -14.00 -11.61
C ASN A 94 -15.26 -14.59 -11.79
N GLN A 95 -14.26 -13.72 -11.92
CA GLN A 95 -12.87 -14.10 -12.23
C GLN A 95 -12.03 -14.44 -10.99
N GLU A 96 -12.60 -14.37 -9.79
CA GLU A 96 -12.01 -14.79 -8.51
C GLU A 96 -12.94 -15.70 -7.68
N PRO A 97 -13.45 -16.81 -8.28
CA PRO A 97 -14.48 -17.63 -7.64
C PRO A 97 -13.93 -18.46 -6.47
N GLY A 98 -12.62 -18.75 -6.46
CA GLY A 98 -11.98 -19.62 -5.48
C GLY A 98 -12.04 -19.11 -4.04
N SER A 99 -11.84 -20.03 -3.10
CA SER A 99 -11.55 -19.75 -1.71
C SER A 99 -10.22 -19.02 -1.54
N GLU A 100 -10.02 -18.35 -0.41
CA GLU A 100 -8.76 -17.64 -0.16
C GLU A 100 -7.53 -18.54 -0.19
N ARG A 101 -7.68 -19.81 0.22
CA ARG A 101 -6.60 -20.80 0.14
C ARG A 101 -6.22 -21.10 -1.31
N GLU A 102 -7.21 -21.36 -2.16
CA GLU A 102 -6.96 -21.58 -3.59
C GLU A 102 -6.34 -20.35 -4.26
N ILE A 103 -6.74 -19.14 -3.84
CA ILE A 103 -6.16 -17.89 -4.34
C ILE A 103 -4.70 -17.75 -3.89
N GLN A 104 -4.40 -18.03 -2.62
CA GLN A 104 -3.03 -17.99 -2.10
C GLN A 104 -2.15 -19.00 -2.84
N ASP A 105 -2.62 -20.22 -3.00
CA ASP A 105 -1.91 -21.29 -3.71
C ASP A 105 -1.66 -20.90 -5.18
N PHE A 106 -2.66 -20.34 -5.86
CA PHE A 106 -2.50 -19.83 -7.22
C PHE A 106 -1.42 -18.75 -7.31
N CYS A 107 -1.51 -17.71 -6.47
CA CYS A 107 -0.57 -16.59 -6.52
C CYS A 107 0.87 -17.03 -6.24
N ARG A 108 1.07 -17.94 -5.28
CA ARG A 108 2.40 -18.47 -4.93
C ARG A 108 2.94 -19.44 -5.95
N LEU A 109 2.16 -20.44 -6.35
CA LEU A 109 2.63 -21.53 -7.20
C LEU A 109 2.76 -21.14 -8.67
N THR A 110 1.94 -20.18 -9.14
CA THR A 110 1.96 -19.75 -10.55
C THR A 110 2.84 -18.52 -10.77
N TYR A 111 2.82 -17.55 -9.84
CA TYR A 111 3.46 -16.25 -10.04
C TYR A 111 4.55 -15.93 -9.00
N ALA A 112 4.80 -16.84 -8.04
CA ALA A 112 5.76 -16.63 -6.96
C ALA A 112 5.57 -15.28 -6.23
N VAL A 113 4.31 -14.87 -6.05
CA VAL A 113 3.95 -13.61 -5.38
C VAL A 113 4.45 -13.62 -3.93
N GLU A 114 5.27 -12.64 -3.60
CA GLU A 114 5.79 -12.39 -2.25
C GLU A 114 5.21 -11.14 -1.61
N PHE A 115 4.66 -10.22 -2.42
CA PHE A 115 4.02 -9.02 -1.87
C PHE A 115 2.78 -9.36 -1.02
N PRO A 116 2.48 -8.57 0.03
CA PRO A 116 1.35 -8.85 0.92
C PRO A 116 0.00 -8.98 0.20
N MET A 117 -0.68 -10.09 0.46
CA MET A 117 -2.04 -10.38 -0.01
C MET A 117 -3.02 -10.39 1.16
N PHE A 118 -4.20 -9.81 0.94
CA PHE A 118 -5.26 -9.67 1.95
C PHE A 118 -6.49 -10.49 1.59
N GLU A 119 -7.43 -10.55 2.53
CA GLU A 119 -8.71 -11.22 2.35
C GLU A 119 -9.43 -10.84 1.05
N LYS A 120 -10.27 -11.75 0.56
CA LYS A 120 -11.07 -11.48 -0.63
C LYS A 120 -12.14 -10.44 -0.31
N VAL A 121 -12.16 -9.33 -1.03
CA VAL A 121 -13.03 -8.19 -0.75
C VAL A 121 -13.90 -7.80 -1.94
N SER A 122 -14.99 -7.09 -1.66
CA SER A 122 -15.71 -6.34 -2.68
C SER A 122 -15.08 -4.95 -2.83
N VAL A 123 -15.03 -4.45 -4.06
CA VAL A 123 -14.43 -3.16 -4.44
C VAL A 123 -15.41 -2.28 -5.22
N LYS A 124 -16.65 -2.74 -5.44
CA LYS A 124 -17.69 -2.00 -6.16
C LYS A 124 -18.46 -1.07 -5.23
N PRO A 125 -18.90 0.11 -5.73
CA PRO A 125 -19.61 1.10 -4.92
C PRO A 125 -20.83 0.50 -4.20
N GLY A 126 -21.04 0.93 -2.96
CA GLY A 126 -22.15 0.49 -2.10
C GLY A 126 -21.93 -0.85 -1.40
N LYS A 127 -20.87 -1.58 -1.76
CA LYS A 127 -20.42 -2.80 -1.07
C LYS A 127 -18.91 -2.83 -0.89
N ALA A 128 -18.18 -1.76 -1.22
CA ALA A 128 -16.73 -1.83 -1.24
C ALA A 128 -16.21 -1.96 0.19
N ALA A 129 -15.10 -2.68 0.34
CA ALA A 129 -14.41 -2.75 1.62
C ALA A 129 -13.92 -1.35 2.03
N PRO A 130 -13.74 -1.09 3.34
CA PRO A 130 -13.40 0.24 3.86
C PRO A 130 -12.24 0.93 3.15
N LEU A 131 -11.19 0.21 2.76
CA LEU A 131 -10.06 0.78 2.01
C LEU A 131 -10.49 1.39 0.67
N PHE A 132 -11.31 0.67 -0.11
CA PHE A 132 -11.77 1.13 -1.42
C PHE A 132 -12.80 2.26 -1.31
N GLU A 133 -13.64 2.26 -0.27
CA GLU A 133 -14.50 3.41 0.06
C GLU A 133 -13.66 4.66 0.40
N ARG A 134 -12.60 4.51 1.22
CA ARG A 134 -11.70 5.63 1.57
C ARG A 134 -10.91 6.14 0.37
N LEU A 135 -10.44 5.25 -0.51
CA LEU A 135 -9.81 5.63 -1.79
C LEU A 135 -10.77 6.45 -2.67
N ALA A 136 -12.04 6.03 -2.73
CA ALA A 136 -13.06 6.78 -3.47
C ALA A 136 -13.35 8.15 -2.86
N GLN A 137 -13.45 8.23 -1.52
CA GLN A 137 -13.62 9.50 -0.80
C GLN A 137 -12.42 10.44 -0.97
N ALA A 138 -11.22 9.90 -1.14
CA ALA A 138 -10.01 10.65 -1.48
C ALA A 138 -9.96 11.12 -2.95
N GLY A 139 -11.00 10.86 -3.75
CA GLY A 139 -11.14 11.35 -5.12
C GLY A 139 -10.77 10.33 -6.21
N ALA A 140 -10.45 9.09 -5.85
CA ALA A 140 -10.22 8.04 -6.84
C ALA A 140 -11.55 7.47 -7.40
N PRO A 141 -11.58 6.96 -8.64
CA PRO A 141 -12.68 6.11 -9.07
C PRO A 141 -12.60 4.75 -8.37
N TYR A 142 -13.75 4.11 -8.16
CA TYR A 142 -13.79 2.67 -7.85
C TYR A 142 -13.18 1.86 -8.99
N PRO A 143 -12.66 0.65 -8.73
CA PRO A 143 -12.14 -0.21 -9.78
C PRO A 143 -13.21 -0.47 -10.84
N GLN A 144 -12.88 -0.19 -12.10
CA GLN A 144 -13.75 -0.49 -13.23
C GLN A 144 -13.57 -1.93 -13.71
N TRP A 145 -12.43 -2.55 -13.38
CA TRP A 145 -12.09 -3.93 -13.71
C TRP A 145 -11.02 -4.48 -12.76
N ASN A 146 -10.62 -5.73 -12.94
CA ASN A 146 -9.49 -6.35 -12.22
C ASN A 146 -8.17 -5.65 -12.56
N PHE A 147 -7.22 -5.63 -11.63
CA PHE A 147 -5.90 -4.99 -11.73
C PHE A 147 -5.95 -3.46 -11.86
N PHE A 148 -6.95 -2.81 -11.27
CA PHE A 148 -6.91 -1.36 -11.04
C PHE A 148 -5.91 -1.06 -9.92
N LYS A 149 -5.19 0.05 -10.03
CA LYS A 149 -4.07 0.37 -9.12
C LYS A 149 -4.25 1.75 -8.50
N TYR A 150 -3.88 1.88 -7.24
CA TYR A 150 -3.84 3.15 -6.51
C TYR A 150 -2.46 3.33 -5.92
N LEU A 151 -1.89 4.53 -6.07
CA LEU A 151 -0.59 4.89 -5.52
C LEU A 151 -0.79 5.84 -4.35
N ILE A 152 -0.22 5.47 -3.21
CA ILE A 152 -0.28 6.22 -1.96
C ILE A 152 1.16 6.61 -1.57
N ASP A 153 1.36 7.87 -1.19
CA ASP A 153 2.66 8.39 -0.79
C ASP A 153 3.05 8.00 0.65
N ARG A 154 4.27 8.39 1.07
CA ARG A 154 4.81 8.12 2.41
C ARG A 154 4.02 8.77 3.55
N ASP A 155 3.23 9.80 3.27
CA ASP A 155 2.34 10.44 4.23
C ASP A 155 0.94 9.79 4.26
N GLY A 156 0.72 8.73 3.48
CA GLY A 156 -0.55 8.02 3.40
C GLY A 156 -1.61 8.73 2.58
N ARG A 157 -1.23 9.64 1.68
CA ARG A 157 -2.16 10.32 0.77
C ARG A 157 -2.25 9.60 -0.56
N LEU A 158 -3.46 9.47 -1.10
CA LEU A 158 -3.64 9.06 -2.48
C LEU A 158 -3.05 10.12 -3.42
N VAL A 159 -2.12 9.71 -4.29
CA VAL A 159 -1.43 10.62 -5.22
C VAL A 159 -1.66 10.26 -6.68
N ALA A 160 -1.99 9.01 -6.99
CA ALA A 160 -2.35 8.60 -8.35
C ALA A 160 -3.23 7.35 -8.37
N HIS A 161 -3.85 7.09 -9.51
CA HIS A 161 -4.51 5.82 -9.80
C HIS A 161 -4.35 5.45 -11.27
N TYR A 162 -4.42 4.16 -11.58
CA TYR A 162 -4.17 3.64 -12.92
C TYR A 162 -5.19 2.57 -13.30
N PRO A 163 -5.78 2.65 -14.50
CA PRO A 163 -6.72 1.64 -14.98
C PRO A 163 -6.00 0.31 -15.27
N SER A 164 -6.77 -0.75 -15.42
CA SER A 164 -6.27 -2.12 -15.65
C SER A 164 -5.35 -2.23 -16.85
N GLN A 165 -5.57 -1.42 -17.89
CA GLN A 165 -4.78 -1.44 -19.12
C GLN A 165 -3.37 -0.90 -18.92
N THR A 166 -3.14 -0.07 -17.90
CA THR A 166 -1.80 0.45 -17.59
C THR A 166 -0.95 -0.67 -16.98
N PRO A 167 0.12 -1.13 -17.64
CA PRO A 167 1.02 -2.15 -17.11
C PRO A 167 1.71 -1.66 -15.82
N PRO A 168 1.91 -2.51 -14.81
CA PRO A 168 2.59 -2.15 -13.57
C PRO A 168 4.01 -1.59 -13.75
N ASP A 169 4.70 -2.06 -14.79
CA ASP A 169 6.05 -1.64 -15.19
C ASP A 169 6.05 -0.58 -16.31
N SER A 170 4.90 0.09 -16.53
CA SER A 170 4.86 1.24 -17.44
C SER A 170 5.76 2.38 -16.93
N PRO A 171 6.39 3.16 -17.84
CA PRO A 171 7.21 4.31 -17.45
C PRO A 171 6.49 5.29 -16.52
N GLN A 172 5.18 5.48 -16.72
CA GLN A 172 4.36 6.37 -15.89
C GLN A 172 4.27 5.89 -14.43
N ILE A 173 4.08 4.59 -14.19
CA ILE A 173 4.01 4.05 -12.82
C ILE A 173 5.40 4.05 -12.18
N ILE A 174 6.43 3.62 -12.92
CA ILE A 174 7.81 3.58 -12.42
C ILE A 174 8.27 4.98 -11.99
N GLN A 175 8.11 5.98 -12.85
CA GLN A 175 8.52 7.35 -12.54
C GLN A 175 7.76 7.92 -11.33
N ALA A 176 6.47 7.64 -11.22
CA ALA A 176 5.66 8.08 -10.08
C ALA A 176 6.12 7.43 -8.76
N ILE A 177 6.47 6.14 -8.79
CA ILE A 177 7.03 5.44 -7.62
C ILE A 177 8.40 6.02 -7.26
N GLU A 178 9.30 6.16 -8.23
CA GLU A 178 10.66 6.65 -7.99
C GLU A 178 10.68 8.08 -7.45
N ALA A 179 9.72 8.92 -7.83
CA ALA A 179 9.59 10.27 -7.29
C ALA A 179 9.16 10.31 -5.80
N LEU A 180 8.63 9.21 -5.26
CA LEU A 180 8.12 9.10 -3.89
C LEU A 180 9.03 8.28 -2.95
N LEU A 181 10.00 7.55 -3.52
CA LEU A 181 10.97 6.71 -2.79
C LEU A 181 12.17 7.53 -2.32
#